data_AF-A0A0Q5JRX3-F1
#
_entry.id   AF-A0A0Q5JRX3-F1
#
_cell.length_a   1.000
_cell.length_b   1.000
_cell.length_c   1.000
_cell.angle_alpha   90.00
_cell.angle_beta   90.00
_cell.angle_gamma   90.00
#
_symmetry.space_group_name_H-M   'P 1'
#
loop_
_entity.id
_entity.type
_entity.pdbx_description
1 polymer ?
#
loop_
_entity_poly.entity_id
_entity_poly.type
_entity_poly.pdbx_seq_one_letter_code
_entity_poly.pdbx_strand_id
1 'polypeptide(L)'
;MRHRAAVLLVTSAVALLAGCSGESVVADPPSADVIFDRAQQSADLLPADVASLYDGDSSRYVGEDSAGDRYWAVKDQSATACILHLPADDPEEYLGFCGGPGLSGETAAGIVVEYASSPSQLDPDSAELVGDTLLVKRP
;
A
#
# COMPACT_ATOMS: atom_id res chain seq x y z
N MET A 1 24.53 -68.57 42.15
CA MET A 1 24.95 -67.73 43.29
C MET A 1 25.14 -66.30 42.80
N ARG A 2 24.47 -65.34 43.45
CA ARG A 2 24.87 -63.92 43.70
C ARG A 2 25.21 -63.06 42.48
N HIS A 3 24.29 -62.22 42.01
CA HIS A 3 24.04 -60.81 42.43
C HIS A 3 25.12 -59.79 42.04
N ARG A 4 24.69 -58.79 41.27
CA ARG A 4 25.01 -57.32 41.26
C ARG A 4 24.99 -56.84 39.78
N ALA A 5 23.98 -56.16 39.26
CA ALA A 5 23.46 -54.82 39.54
C ALA A 5 24.48 -53.68 39.32
N ALA A 6 24.33 -52.94 38.20
CA ALA A 6 24.70 -51.53 37.98
C ALA A 6 24.25 -51.14 36.54
N VAL A 7 23.16 -50.38 36.35
CA VAL A 7 23.07 -48.91 36.36
C VAL A 7 23.82 -48.30 35.15
N LEU A 8 23.15 -47.99 34.03
CA LEU A 8 22.45 -46.73 33.69
C LEU A 8 23.38 -45.77 32.93
N LEU A 9 23.05 -45.47 31.67
CA LEU A 9 23.23 -44.13 31.07
C LEU A 9 22.48 -44.06 29.74
N VAL A 10 21.29 -43.47 29.85
CA VAL A 10 20.44 -43.02 28.76
C VAL A 10 21.12 -41.79 28.14
N THR A 11 21.69 -41.92 26.95
CA THR A 11 22.09 -40.77 26.13
C THR A 11 20.88 -40.29 25.35
N SER A 12 20.06 -39.46 25.99
CA SER A 12 19.02 -38.67 25.32
C SER A 12 19.71 -37.68 24.40
N ALA A 13 19.70 -37.96 23.09
CA ALA A 13 20.13 -37.03 22.07
C ALA A 13 19.22 -35.79 22.10
N VAL A 14 19.84 -34.65 22.36
CA VAL A 14 19.27 -33.31 22.32
C VAL A 14 18.85 -33.01 20.87
N ALA A 15 17.55 -33.10 20.58
CA ALA A 15 16.97 -32.49 19.38
C ALA A 15 16.56 -31.06 19.73
N LEU A 16 17.48 -30.12 19.47
CA LEU A 16 17.21 -28.68 19.47
C LEU A 16 16.20 -28.35 18.36
N LEU A 17 14.91 -28.43 18.68
CA LEU A 17 13.85 -27.72 17.95
C LEU A 17 13.80 -26.28 18.46
N ALA A 18 14.86 -25.51 18.21
CA ALA A 18 14.81 -24.06 18.24
C ALA A 18 14.58 -23.61 16.80
N GLY A 19 13.35 -23.74 16.33
CA GLY A 19 12.97 -23.46 14.95
C GLY A 19 11.67 -22.69 14.91
N CYS A 20 11.79 -21.39 14.64
CA CYS A 20 10.72 -20.47 14.22
C CYS A 20 9.55 -20.30 15.19
N SER A 21 9.79 -19.66 16.34
CA SER A 21 8.86 -18.59 16.72
C SER A 21 9.04 -17.47 15.70
N GLY A 22 8.36 -17.61 14.56
CA GLY A 22 8.15 -16.50 13.65
C GLY A 22 7.40 -15.45 14.46
N GLU A 23 8.16 -14.52 15.03
CA GLU A 23 7.61 -13.24 15.42
C GLU A 23 7.04 -12.68 14.13
N SER A 24 5.73 -12.84 13.95
CA SER A 24 4.99 -12.06 13.00
C SER A 24 5.13 -10.64 13.50
N VAL A 25 6.22 -9.99 13.07
CA VAL A 25 6.29 -8.54 13.03
C VAL A 25 5.15 -8.20 12.10
N VAL A 26 3.98 -7.89 12.69
CA VAL A 26 2.97 -7.12 12.00
C VAL A 26 3.70 -5.84 11.70
N ALA A 27 4.30 -5.77 10.50
CA ALA A 27 4.83 -4.54 9.99
C ALA A 27 3.65 -3.57 10.09
N ASP A 28 3.79 -2.53 10.90
CA ASP A 28 2.83 -1.44 10.87
C ASP A 28 2.60 -1.12 9.39
N PRO A 29 1.33 -1.08 8.93
CA PRO A 29 1.06 -0.79 7.54
C PRO A 29 1.86 0.47 7.19
N PRO A 30 2.59 0.49 6.07
CA PRO A 30 3.39 1.64 5.70
C PRO A 30 2.47 2.85 5.81
N SER A 31 2.77 3.73 6.75
CA SER A 31 1.97 4.94 6.89
C SER A 31 2.04 5.62 5.53
N ALA A 32 0.89 6.03 5.00
CA ALA A 32 0.81 6.77 3.73
C ALA A 32 1.73 8.02 3.74
N ASP A 33 2.27 8.39 4.90
CA ASP A 33 3.27 9.43 5.07
C ASP A 33 4.65 9.13 4.48
N VAL A 34 5.09 7.86 4.37
CA VAL A 34 6.45 7.54 3.89
C VAL A 34 6.71 8.05 2.47
N ILE A 35 5.70 8.08 1.61
CA ILE A 35 5.84 8.59 0.25
C ILE A 35 6.20 10.09 0.24
N PHE A 36 5.80 10.85 1.26
CA PHE A 36 6.08 12.28 1.37
C PHE A 36 7.48 12.58 1.92
N ASP A 37 8.18 11.60 2.51
CA ASP A 37 9.52 11.77 3.09
C ASP A 37 10.61 11.93 2.02
N ARG A 38 10.37 11.49 0.77
CA ARG A 38 11.30 11.71 -0.34
C ARG A 38 11.22 13.14 -0.85
N ALA A 39 12.35 13.65 -1.35
CA ALA A 39 12.39 14.93 -2.05
C ALA A 39 11.48 14.92 -3.30
N GLN A 40 10.82 16.04 -3.56
CA GLN A 40 10.00 16.21 -4.76
C GLN A 40 10.87 16.21 -6.02
N GLN A 41 10.35 15.58 -7.07
CA GLN A 41 10.93 15.48 -8.40
C GLN A 41 10.02 16.15 -9.43
N SER A 42 10.51 16.38 -10.65
CA SER A 42 9.71 17.05 -11.69
C SER A 42 8.40 16.33 -12.04
N ALA A 43 8.37 14.99 -11.97
CA ALA A 43 7.16 14.20 -12.22
C ALA A 43 6.10 14.35 -11.13
N ASP A 44 6.52 14.75 -9.92
CA ASP A 44 5.63 14.89 -8.77
C ASP A 44 4.74 16.12 -8.87
N LEU A 45 5.11 17.09 -9.70
CA LEU A 45 4.37 18.34 -9.85
C LEU A 45 2.97 18.08 -10.39
N LEU A 46 1.98 18.60 -9.66
CA LEU A 46 0.59 18.57 -10.10
C LEU A 46 0.38 19.46 -11.33
N PRO A 47 -0.55 19.08 -12.22
CA PRO A 47 -1.12 20.00 -13.20
C PRO A 47 -1.68 21.26 -12.53
N ALA A 48 -1.51 22.41 -13.19
CA ALA A 48 -1.72 23.73 -12.59
C ALA A 48 -3.17 24.00 -12.14
N ASP A 49 -4.12 23.39 -12.84
CA ASP A 49 -5.56 23.36 -12.55
C ASP A 49 -5.87 22.62 -11.24
N VAL A 50 -5.18 21.51 -10.98
CA VAL A 50 -5.39 20.69 -9.77
C VAL A 50 -4.58 21.20 -8.57
N ALA A 51 -3.42 21.81 -8.83
CA ALA A 51 -2.51 22.32 -7.81
C ALA A 51 -3.13 23.36 -6.85
N SER A 52 -4.23 24.01 -7.25
CA SER A 52 -4.92 25.00 -6.41
C SER A 52 -5.75 24.41 -5.26
N LEU A 53 -6.08 23.11 -5.34
CA LEU A 53 -6.92 22.42 -4.35
C LEU A 53 -6.13 21.63 -3.30
N TYR A 54 -4.87 21.33 -3.60
CA TYR A 54 -3.99 20.54 -2.75
C TYR A 54 -2.74 21.32 -2.38
N ASP A 55 -2.02 20.85 -1.35
CA ASP A 55 -0.67 21.33 -1.11
C ASP A 55 0.26 20.82 -2.23
N GLY A 56 0.52 21.66 -3.22
CA GLY A 56 1.38 21.34 -4.36
C GLY A 56 2.80 20.90 -3.96
N ASP A 57 3.33 21.36 -2.83
CA ASP A 57 4.66 20.98 -2.35
C ASP A 57 4.68 19.57 -1.74
N SER A 58 3.50 19.11 -1.29
CA SER A 58 3.30 17.76 -0.78
C SER A 58 3.08 16.70 -1.87
N SER A 59 2.88 17.11 -3.13
CA SER A 59 2.55 16.18 -4.20
C SER A 59 3.68 15.20 -4.50
N ARG A 60 3.34 13.92 -4.69
CA ARG A 60 4.24 12.83 -5.05
C ARG A 60 3.56 11.97 -6.10
N TYR A 61 4.15 11.87 -7.28
CA TYR A 61 3.65 11.00 -8.31
C TYR A 61 3.77 9.55 -7.86
N VAL A 62 2.69 8.80 -8.05
CA VAL A 62 2.56 7.39 -7.69
C VAL A 62 2.81 6.54 -8.93
N GLY A 63 2.21 6.92 -10.07
CA GLY A 63 2.39 6.23 -11.34
C GLY A 63 1.24 6.47 -12.31
N GLU A 64 1.23 5.65 -13.36
CA GLU A 64 0.21 5.59 -14.40
C GLU A 64 -0.20 4.13 -14.56
N ASP A 65 -1.49 3.88 -14.77
CA ASP A 65 -2.00 2.54 -15.03
C ASP A 65 -2.03 2.20 -16.53
N SER A 66 -2.43 0.98 -16.86
CA SER A 66 -2.51 0.48 -18.24
C SER A 66 -3.54 1.20 -19.12
N ALA A 67 -4.47 1.94 -18.52
CA ALA A 67 -5.43 2.79 -19.21
C ALA A 67 -4.89 4.21 -19.47
N GLY A 68 -3.72 4.56 -18.90
CA GLY A 68 -3.13 5.90 -18.98
C GLY A 68 -3.59 6.84 -17.88
N ASP A 69 -4.37 6.35 -16.91
CA ASP A 69 -4.83 7.15 -15.78
C ASP A 69 -3.64 7.44 -14.87
N ARG A 70 -3.52 8.68 -14.38
CA ARG A 70 -2.34 9.14 -13.62
C ARG A 70 -2.68 9.41 -12.17
N TYR A 71 -1.74 9.12 -11.28
CA TYR A 71 -1.98 9.10 -9.84
C TYR A 71 -0.91 9.85 -9.05
N TRP A 72 -1.35 10.63 -8.06
CA TRP A 72 -0.47 11.32 -7.11
C TRP A 72 -0.93 11.10 -5.67
N ALA A 73 0.01 10.90 -4.76
CA ALA A 73 -0.22 11.14 -3.35
C ALA A 73 -0.08 12.64 -3.09
N VAL A 74 -1.02 13.22 -2.36
CA VAL A 74 -1.08 14.64 -2.04
C VAL A 74 -1.54 14.81 -0.59
N LYS A 75 -1.29 15.98 -0.01
CA LYS A 75 -1.97 16.41 1.21
C LYS A 75 -3.00 17.48 0.87
N ASP A 76 -4.19 17.37 1.45
CA ASP A 76 -5.17 18.45 1.40
C ASP A 76 -4.71 19.64 2.26
N GLN A 77 -5.48 20.74 2.24
CA GLN A 77 -5.16 21.93 3.03
C GLN A 77 -5.19 21.70 4.56
N SER A 78 -5.74 20.58 5.02
CA SER A 78 -5.75 20.16 6.43
C SER A 78 -4.61 19.18 6.76
N ALA A 79 -3.65 18.98 5.84
CA ALA A 79 -2.56 18.02 5.92
C ALA A 79 -2.99 16.54 5.94
N THR A 80 -4.22 16.23 5.52
CA THR A 80 -4.71 14.87 5.35
C THR A 80 -4.13 14.26 4.09
N ALA A 81 -3.52 13.07 4.18
CA ALA A 81 -3.06 12.35 3.01
C ALA A 81 -4.25 11.92 2.13
N CYS A 82 -4.12 12.17 0.84
CA CYS A 82 -5.07 11.81 -0.18
C CYS A 82 -4.36 11.17 -1.37
N ILE A 83 -5.09 10.36 -2.14
CA ILE A 83 -4.69 10.04 -3.51
C ILE A 83 -5.55 10.84 -4.48
N LEU A 84 -4.88 11.44 -5.44
CA LEU A 84 -5.45 12.15 -6.56
C LEU A 84 -5.34 11.27 -7.81
N HIS A 85 -6.47 11.10 -8.49
CA HIS A 85 -6.62 10.39 -9.76
C HIS A 85 -6.96 11.39 -10.86
N LEU A 86 -6.19 11.39 -11.95
CA LEU A 86 -6.48 12.12 -13.17
C LEU A 86 -6.74 11.11 -14.30
N PRO A 87 -7.97 11.03 -14.81
CA PRO A 87 -8.28 10.18 -15.96
C PRO A 87 -7.44 10.53 -17.19
N ALA A 88 -7.11 9.53 -18.01
CA ALA A 88 -6.40 9.73 -19.28
C ALA A 88 -7.26 10.50 -20.30
N ASP A 89 -8.54 10.12 -20.38
CA ASP A 89 -9.48 10.60 -21.40
C ASP A 89 -10.08 11.97 -21.07
N ASP A 90 -10.20 12.30 -19.77
CA ASP A 90 -10.72 13.58 -19.30
C ASP A 90 -10.00 14.05 -18.02
N PRO A 91 -8.83 14.70 -18.17
CA PRO A 91 -8.02 15.13 -17.02
C PRO A 91 -8.67 16.27 -16.22
N GLU A 92 -9.72 16.93 -16.74
CA GLU A 92 -10.46 17.96 -16.01
C GLU A 92 -11.41 17.34 -14.95
N GLU A 93 -11.79 16.06 -15.09
CA GLU A 93 -12.61 15.29 -14.13
C GLU A 93 -11.76 14.51 -13.11
N TYR A 94 -10.77 15.15 -12.51
CA TYR A 94 -9.95 14.52 -11.48
C TYR A 94 -10.74 14.22 -10.19
N LEU A 95 -10.27 13.21 -9.45
CA LEU A 95 -10.88 12.76 -8.20
C LEU A 95 -9.84 12.69 -7.08
N GLY A 96 -10.19 13.21 -5.90
CA GLY A 96 -9.36 13.13 -4.70
C GLY A 96 -9.99 12.29 -3.60
N PHE A 97 -9.22 11.35 -3.06
CA PHE A 97 -9.66 10.41 -2.02
C PHE A 97 -8.86 10.62 -0.76
N CYS A 98 -9.46 11.24 0.26
CA CYS A 98 -8.79 11.66 1.50
C CYS A 98 -9.25 10.85 2.71
N GLY A 99 -8.30 10.31 3.49
CA GLY A 99 -8.54 9.68 4.80
C GLY A 99 -9.11 8.24 4.78
N GLY A 100 -8.85 7.51 5.88
CA GLY A 100 -9.43 6.19 6.19
C GLY A 100 -8.61 4.97 5.71
N PRO A 101 -8.88 3.75 6.24
CA PRO A 101 -8.35 2.51 5.70
C PRO A 101 -9.01 2.19 4.36
N GLY A 102 -8.20 2.15 3.29
CA GLY A 102 -8.68 2.02 1.92
C GLY A 102 -9.16 3.36 1.39
N LEU A 103 -8.21 4.23 0.99
CA LEU A 103 -8.53 5.47 0.29
C LEU A 103 -9.32 5.06 -0.95
N SER A 104 -10.59 5.42 -1.05
CA SER A 104 -11.45 4.92 -2.11
C SER A 104 -12.41 6.00 -2.59
N GLY A 105 -12.90 5.84 -3.82
CA GLY A 105 -14.05 6.58 -4.29
C GLY A 105 -14.45 6.20 -5.71
N GLU A 106 -15.47 6.88 -6.21
CA GLU A 106 -16.23 6.46 -7.40
C GLU A 106 -16.10 7.49 -8.52
N THR A 107 -15.87 7.01 -9.74
CA THR A 107 -15.84 7.83 -10.95
C THR A 107 -17.25 8.17 -11.43
N ALA A 108 -17.37 9.16 -12.33
CA ALA A 108 -18.64 9.49 -12.98
C ALA A 108 -19.25 8.30 -13.77
N ALA A 109 -18.42 7.34 -14.18
CA ALA A 109 -18.82 6.10 -14.84
C ALA A 109 -19.28 4.99 -13.88
N GLY A 110 -19.30 5.25 -12.56
CA GLY A 110 -19.68 4.26 -11.53
C GLY A 110 -18.55 3.33 -11.10
N ILE A 111 -17.33 3.52 -11.63
CA ILE A 111 -16.18 2.69 -11.28
C ILE A 111 -15.68 3.09 -9.90
N VAL A 112 -15.65 2.16 -8.96
CA VAL A 112 -15.05 2.37 -7.63
C VAL A 112 -13.57 2.04 -7.70
N VAL A 113 -12.72 3.00 -7.36
CA VAL A 113 -11.28 2.85 -7.21
C VAL A 113 -10.95 2.73 -5.73
N GLU A 114 -10.26 1.67 -5.34
CA GLU A 114 -9.72 1.48 -3.98
C GLU A 114 -8.19 1.45 -4.03
N TYR A 115 -7.55 2.32 -3.24
CA TYR A 115 -6.11 2.30 -2.97
C TYR A 115 -5.91 1.62 -1.62
N ALA A 116 -5.42 0.38 -1.64
CA ALA A 116 -5.37 -0.44 -0.44
C ALA A 116 -3.97 -0.99 -0.18
N SER A 117 -3.55 -0.92 1.08
CA SER A 117 -2.48 -1.75 1.63
C SER A 117 -2.91 -3.22 1.82
N SER A 118 -4.21 -3.52 1.69
CA SER A 118 -4.77 -4.88 1.71
C SER A 118 -6.16 -4.92 1.05
N PRO A 119 -6.25 -4.90 -0.28
CA PRO A 119 -7.54 -4.94 -0.97
C PRO A 119 -8.29 -6.25 -0.73
N SER A 120 -9.62 -6.19 -0.78
CA SER A 120 -10.49 -7.35 -0.59
C SER A 120 -10.70 -8.19 -1.86
N GLN A 121 -10.31 -7.67 -3.02
CA GLN A 121 -10.36 -8.32 -4.32
C GLN A 121 -9.02 -8.08 -5.05
N LEU A 122 -8.43 -9.14 -5.60
CA LEU A 122 -7.07 -9.18 -6.15
C LEU A 122 -7.03 -9.98 -7.45
N ASP A 123 -8.11 -9.98 -8.23
CA ASP A 123 -8.07 -10.66 -9.51
C ASP A 123 -7.27 -9.82 -10.53
N PRO A 124 -6.51 -10.46 -11.45
CA PRO A 124 -5.67 -9.75 -12.41
C PRO A 124 -6.43 -8.83 -13.38
N ASP A 125 -7.75 -9.00 -13.51
CA ASP A 125 -8.58 -8.22 -14.42
C ASP A 125 -9.13 -6.96 -13.72
N SER A 126 -9.12 -6.92 -12.38
CA SER A 126 -9.63 -5.80 -11.58
C SER A 126 -8.57 -5.10 -10.73
N ALA A 127 -7.37 -5.67 -10.60
CA ALA A 127 -6.30 -5.11 -9.79
C ALA A 127 -5.03 -4.81 -10.62
N GLU A 128 -4.50 -3.60 -10.45
CA GLU A 128 -3.27 -3.16 -11.09
C GLU A 128 -2.31 -2.53 -10.07
N LEU A 129 -1.03 -2.87 -10.17
CA LEU A 129 0.01 -2.26 -9.35
C LEU A 129 0.55 -1.01 -10.06
N VAL A 130 0.35 0.16 -9.44
CA VAL A 130 0.85 1.44 -9.92
C VAL A 130 1.89 1.97 -8.95
N GLY A 131 3.15 1.93 -9.36
CA GLY A 131 4.29 2.15 -8.46
C GLY A 131 4.29 1.10 -7.34
N ASP A 132 4.24 1.57 -6.09
CA ASP A 132 4.13 0.71 -4.89
C ASP A 132 2.68 0.60 -4.37
N THR A 133 1.70 1.13 -5.11
CA THR A 133 0.29 1.18 -4.70
C THR A 133 -0.54 0.21 -5.51
N LEU A 134 -1.36 -0.58 -4.83
CA LEU A 134 -2.29 -1.50 -5.47
C LEU A 134 -3.64 -0.83 -5.66
N LEU A 135 -4.07 -0.75 -6.92
CA LEU A 135 -5.35 -0.21 -7.35
C LEU A 135 -6.32 -1.34 -7.61
N VAL A 136 -7.57 -1.19 -7.16
CA VAL A 136 -8.67 -2.09 -7.53
C VAL A 136 -9.79 -1.28 -8.18
N LYS A 137 -10.19 -1.67 -9.39
CA LYS A 137 -11.34 -1.13 -10.13
C LYS A 137 -12.52 -2.08 -9.94
N ARG A 138 -13.65 -1.58 -9.41
CA ARG A 138 -14.91 -2.35 -9.35
C ARG A 138 -16.00 -1.71 -10.23
N PRO A 139 -16.79 -2.51 -10.96
CA PRO A 139 -17.95 -2.05 -11.71
C PRO A 139 -19.17 -1.75 -10.81
#